data_AF-A0A5V2R894-F1
#
_entry.id   AF-A0A5V2R894-F1
#
_cell.length_a   1.000
_cell.length_b   1.000
_cell.length_c   1.000
_cell.angle_alpha   90.00
_cell.angle_beta   90.00
_cell.angle_gamma   90.00
#
_symmetry.space_group_name_H-M   'P 1'
#
loop_
_entity.id
_entity.type
_entity.pdbx_description
1 polymer ?
#
loop_
_entity_poly.entity_id
_entity_poly.type
_entity_poly.pdbx_seq_one_letter_code
_entity_poly.pdbx_strand_id
1 'polypeptide(L)'
;MSQKIDMFSLLRKHAAHIASKKDWFSDTKKTMPSLKAWLHAEQLLRLDLLLIRHREKFATVWEPLSGRRALNHLLFVRTNWPPAQISELSFDHILLILHEDLTSLGEDMDPPGLPDHVKTERDYAIHKNVPYRTGLIPCTEDEWDHTLCEIVQGLRIPE
;
A
#
# COMPACT_ATOMS: atom_id res chain seq x y z
N MET A 1 -11.01 -18.97 -11.11
CA MET A 1 -11.33 -17.71 -11.81
C MET A 1 -10.81 -16.58 -10.93
N SER A 2 -9.71 -15.94 -11.31
CA SER A 2 -9.16 -14.81 -10.55
C SER A 2 -10.06 -13.60 -10.79
N GLN A 3 -10.73 -13.09 -9.75
CA GLN A 3 -11.45 -11.83 -9.86
C GLN A 3 -10.44 -10.75 -10.23
N LYS A 4 -10.72 -10.01 -11.32
CA LYS A 4 -9.89 -8.89 -11.73
C LYS A 4 -10.00 -7.81 -10.64
N ILE A 5 -8.95 -7.68 -9.84
CA ILE A 5 -8.89 -6.73 -8.72
C ILE A 5 -9.05 -5.32 -9.28
N ASP A 6 -10.05 -4.58 -8.78
CA ASP A 6 -10.20 -3.16 -9.11
C ASP A 6 -9.17 -2.36 -8.30
N MET A 7 -8.01 -2.17 -8.92
CA MET A 7 -6.87 -1.49 -8.32
C MET A 7 -7.17 -0.02 -7.99
N PHE A 8 -8.03 0.65 -8.78
CA PHE A 8 -8.39 2.04 -8.50
C PHE A 8 -9.30 2.14 -7.28
N SER A 9 -10.26 1.23 -7.17
CA SER A 9 -11.11 1.13 -5.98
C SER A 9 -10.29 0.85 -4.72
N LEU A 10 -9.32 -0.07 -4.79
CA LEU A 10 -8.43 -0.36 -3.67
C LEU A 10 -7.53 0.84 -3.31
N LEU A 11 -6.92 1.49 -4.31
CA LEU A 11 -6.12 2.70 -4.11
C LEU A 11 -6.92 3.82 -3.42
N ARG A 12 -8.15 4.06 -3.89
CA ARG A 12 -9.04 5.08 -3.32
C ARG A 12 -9.44 4.76 -1.88
N LYS A 13 -9.68 3.48 -1.57
CA LYS A 13 -9.99 3.03 -0.20
C LYS A 13 -8.80 3.27 0.73
N HIS A 14 -7.58 2.92 0.31
CA HIS A 14 -6.36 3.23 1.06
C HIS A 14 -6.18 4.72 1.28
N ALA A 15 -6.32 5.53 0.23
CA ALA A 15 -6.17 6.99 0.34
C ALA A 15 -7.19 7.60 1.31
N ALA A 16 -8.45 7.14 1.29
CA ALA A 16 -9.48 7.56 2.23
C ALA A 16 -9.17 7.12 3.67
N HIS A 17 -8.70 5.88 3.86
CA HIS A 17 -8.33 5.35 5.17
C HIS A 17 -7.17 6.15 5.78
N ILE A 18 -6.09 6.36 5.01
CA ILE A 18 -4.92 7.14 5.44
C ILE A 18 -5.31 8.59 5.76
N ALA A 19 -6.11 9.23 4.91
CA ALA A 19 -6.57 10.59 5.15
C ALA A 19 -7.35 10.69 6.47
N SER A 20 -8.25 9.73 6.74
CA SER A 20 -8.99 9.68 8.00
C SER A 20 -8.11 9.41 9.21
N LYS A 21 -7.06 8.60 9.08
CA LYS A 21 -6.16 8.22 10.17
C LYS A 21 -5.18 9.33 10.54
N LYS A 22 -4.64 10.03 9.54
CA LYS A 22 -3.58 11.04 9.73
C LYS A 22 -4.08 12.49 9.61
N ASP A 23 -5.39 12.67 9.41
CA ASP A 23 -6.01 13.98 9.10
C ASP A 23 -5.38 14.64 7.86
N TRP A 24 -5.09 13.84 6.84
CA TRP A 24 -4.39 14.26 5.62
C TRP A 24 -5.36 14.55 4.47
N PHE A 25 -6.21 15.55 4.65
CA PHE A 25 -7.13 16.03 3.64
C PHE A 25 -6.56 17.19 2.81
N SER A 26 -7.09 17.38 1.60
CA SER A 26 -6.71 18.49 0.72
C SER A 26 -7.13 19.84 1.32
N ASP A 27 -6.23 20.83 1.25
CA ASP A 27 -6.51 22.20 1.69
C ASP A 27 -7.65 22.84 0.88
N THR A 28 -7.79 22.46 -0.39
CA THR A 28 -8.79 23.02 -1.31
C THR A 28 -10.15 22.34 -1.17
N LYS A 29 -10.15 21.04 -0.86
CA LYS A 29 -11.35 20.21 -0.66
C LYS A 29 -11.15 19.35 0.58
N LYS A 30 -11.54 19.88 1.75
CA LYS A 30 -11.36 19.26 3.07
C LYS A 30 -11.95 17.86 3.26
N THR A 31 -12.72 17.36 2.29
CA THR A 31 -13.29 16.00 2.28
C THR A 31 -12.53 15.03 1.38
N MET A 32 -11.54 15.49 0.61
CA MET A 32 -10.75 14.67 -0.30
C MET A 32 -9.36 14.38 0.28
N PRO A 33 -8.82 13.15 0.09
CA PRO A 33 -7.46 12.84 0.50
C PRO A 33 -6.44 13.75 -0.20
N SER A 34 -5.47 14.27 0.56
CA SER A 34 -4.34 15.05 0.03
C SER A 34 -3.39 14.20 -0.82
N LEU A 35 -2.53 14.84 -1.61
CA LEU A 35 -1.44 14.16 -2.32
C LEU A 35 -0.62 13.21 -1.43
N LYS A 36 -0.34 13.57 -0.17
CA LYS A 36 0.42 12.71 0.76
C LYS A 36 -0.28 11.39 1.04
N ALA A 37 -1.60 11.44 1.26
CA ALA A 37 -2.41 10.25 1.49
C ALA A 37 -2.45 9.36 0.24
N TRP A 38 -2.49 9.95 -0.96
CA TRP A 38 -2.41 9.18 -2.22
C TRP A 38 -1.05 8.51 -2.43
N LEU A 39 0.06 9.17 -2.06
CA LEU A 39 1.40 8.57 -2.16
C LEU A 39 1.58 7.39 -1.21
N HIS A 40 1.10 7.49 0.04
CA HIS A 40 1.09 6.36 0.97
C HIS A 40 0.18 5.23 0.45
N ALA A 41 -1.00 5.57 -0.06
CA ALA A 41 -1.93 4.61 -0.62
C ALA A 41 -1.33 3.83 -1.79
N GLU A 42 -0.52 4.47 -2.63
CA GLU A 42 0.19 3.81 -3.72
C GLU A 42 1.21 2.80 -3.21
N GLN A 43 1.99 3.14 -2.18
CA GLN A 43 2.94 2.23 -1.55
C GLN A 43 2.23 1.00 -0.95
N LEU A 44 1.10 1.21 -0.27
CA LEU A 44 0.29 0.12 0.29
C LEU A 44 -0.36 -0.73 -0.80
N LEU A 45 -0.82 -0.13 -1.90
CA LEU A 45 -1.33 -0.88 -3.05
C LEU A 45 -0.27 -1.80 -3.64
N ARG A 46 0.96 -1.29 -3.81
CA ARG A 46 2.09 -2.10 -4.31
C ARG A 46 2.40 -3.25 -3.35
N LEU A 47 2.37 -3.00 -2.04
CA LEU A 47 2.54 -4.04 -1.03
C LEU A 47 1.44 -5.10 -1.13
N ASP A 48 0.17 -4.70 -1.23
CA ASP A 48 -0.95 -5.63 -1.38
C ASP A 48 -0.76 -6.52 -2.61
N LEU A 49 -0.41 -5.93 -3.77
CA LEU A 49 -0.19 -6.70 -4.99
C LEU A 49 0.99 -7.67 -4.88
N LEU A 50 2.07 -7.27 -4.20
CA LEU A 50 3.20 -8.14 -3.91
C LEU A 50 2.75 -9.34 -3.08
N LEU A 51 1.95 -9.10 -2.04
CA LEU A 51 1.41 -10.14 -1.17
C LEU A 51 0.42 -11.05 -1.91
N ILE A 52 -0.38 -10.51 -2.83
CA ILE A 52 -1.29 -11.31 -3.66
C ILE A 52 -0.51 -12.30 -4.51
N ARG A 53 0.48 -11.82 -5.27
CA ARG A 53 1.36 -12.68 -6.09
C ARG A 53 2.09 -13.72 -5.24
N HIS A 54 2.50 -13.33 -4.03
CA HIS A 54 3.14 -14.24 -3.08
C HIS A 54 2.17 -15.33 -2.59
N ARG A 55 0.93 -14.96 -2.24
CA ARG A 55 -0.11 -15.90 -1.81
C ARG A 55 -0.51 -16.87 -2.90
N GLU A 56 -0.61 -16.42 -4.15
CA GLU A 56 -0.89 -17.30 -5.29
C GLU A 56 0.14 -18.44 -5.42
N LYS A 57 1.38 -18.22 -4.96
CA LYS A 57 2.46 -19.20 -5.02
C LYS A 57 2.59 -20.08 -3.77
N PHE A 58 2.34 -19.51 -2.58
CA PHE A 58 2.68 -20.17 -1.30
C PHE A 58 1.48 -20.47 -0.39
N ALA A 59 0.32 -19.86 -0.63
CA ALA A 59 -0.84 -20.12 0.21
C ALA A 59 -1.36 -21.54 0.01
N THR A 60 -1.80 -22.16 1.10
CA THR A 60 -2.46 -23.48 1.09
C THR A 60 -3.85 -23.38 1.70
N VAL A 61 -4.63 -24.45 1.61
CA VAL A 61 -5.98 -24.52 2.18
C VAL A 61 -5.96 -24.32 3.70
N TRP A 62 -4.91 -24.80 4.39
CA TRP A 62 -4.78 -24.68 5.84
C TRP A 62 -3.98 -23.46 6.30
N GLU A 63 -3.21 -22.83 5.42
CA GLU A 63 -2.47 -21.59 5.69
C GLU A 63 -2.66 -20.62 4.52
N PRO A 64 -3.71 -19.78 4.56
CA PRO A 64 -4.03 -18.87 3.46
C PRO A 64 -3.09 -17.65 3.37
N LEU A 65 -2.15 -17.51 4.31
CA LEU A 65 -1.18 -16.42 4.41
C LEU A 65 -1.87 -15.05 4.29
N SER A 66 -2.72 -14.70 5.25
CA SER A 66 -3.41 -13.40 5.30
C SER A 66 -2.60 -12.33 6.05
N GLY A 67 -2.78 -11.07 5.66
CA GLY A 67 -2.19 -9.89 6.32
C GLY A 67 -0.72 -10.07 6.71
N ARG A 68 -0.42 -9.83 7.99
CA ARG A 68 0.94 -9.88 8.54
C ARG A 68 1.63 -11.25 8.38
N ARG A 69 0.88 -12.36 8.34
CA ARG A 69 1.46 -13.70 8.11
C ARG A 69 2.06 -13.80 6.71
N ALA A 70 1.36 -13.27 5.70
CA ALA A 70 1.83 -13.21 4.32
C ALA A 70 3.15 -12.44 4.22
N LEU A 71 3.19 -11.29 4.88
CA LEU A 71 4.32 -10.37 4.89
C LEU A 71 5.55 -10.95 5.60
N ASN A 72 5.33 -11.60 6.75
CA ASN A 72 6.40 -12.31 7.46
C ASN A 72 6.96 -13.48 6.62
N HIS A 73 6.08 -14.26 5.97
CA HIS A 73 6.52 -15.35 5.10
C HIS A 73 7.23 -14.84 3.84
N LEU A 74 6.78 -13.73 3.27
CA LEU A 74 7.47 -13.09 2.15
C LEU A 74 8.89 -12.69 2.55
N LEU A 75 9.05 -12.02 3.69
CA LEU A 75 10.37 -11.64 4.21
C LEU A 75 11.25 -12.86 4.47
N PHE A 76 10.70 -13.93 5.05
CA PHE A 76 11.43 -15.17 5.26
C PHE A 76 11.97 -15.74 3.95
N VAL A 77 11.12 -15.84 2.92
CA VAL A 77 11.53 -16.37 1.60
C VAL A 77 12.56 -15.46 0.91
N ARG A 78 12.45 -14.14 1.08
CA ARG A 78 13.34 -13.17 0.42
C ARG A 78 14.70 -13.03 1.09
N THR A 79 14.73 -13.02 2.40
CA THR A 79 15.93 -12.68 3.19
C THR A 79 16.57 -13.90 3.84
N ASN A 80 15.83 -15.01 3.95
CA ASN A 80 16.19 -16.19 4.73
C ASN A 80 16.45 -15.90 6.22
N TRP A 81 15.94 -14.78 6.74
CA TRP A 81 16.06 -14.42 8.15
C TRP A 81 15.13 -15.27 9.02
N PRO A 82 15.50 -15.54 10.29
CA PRO A 82 14.67 -16.33 11.18
C PRO A 82 13.33 -15.61 11.48
N PRO A 83 12.20 -16.33 11.59
CA PRO A 83 10.89 -15.73 11.86
C PRO A 83 10.85 -14.85 13.11
N ALA A 84 11.62 -15.19 14.15
CA ALA A 84 11.75 -14.39 15.36
C ALA A 84 12.26 -12.97 15.04
N GLN A 85 13.34 -12.87 14.27
CA GLN A 85 13.90 -11.59 13.84
C GLN A 85 12.92 -10.81 12.95
N ILE A 86 12.23 -11.50 12.04
CA ILE A 86 11.24 -10.87 11.14
C ILE A 86 10.06 -10.29 11.93
N SER A 87 9.61 -11.00 12.97
CA SER A 87 8.47 -10.56 13.78
C SER A 87 8.75 -9.28 14.58
N GLU A 88 10.02 -8.96 14.83
CA GLU A 88 10.46 -7.76 15.55
C GLU A 88 10.63 -6.54 14.62
N LEU A 89 10.60 -6.72 13.30
CA LEU A 89 10.79 -5.62 12.36
C LEU A 89 9.59 -4.67 12.39
N SER A 90 9.90 -3.38 12.53
CA SER A 90 8.93 -2.31 12.32
C SER A 90 8.55 -2.22 10.84
N PHE A 91 7.34 -1.74 10.58
CA PHE A 91 6.77 -1.74 9.24
C PHE A 91 7.56 -0.87 8.25
N ASP A 92 8.13 0.23 8.72
CA ASP A 92 9.02 1.09 7.93
C ASP A 92 10.28 0.35 7.46
N HIS A 93 10.92 -0.44 8.34
CA HIS A 93 12.05 -1.27 7.97
C HIS A 93 11.66 -2.36 6.97
N ILE A 94 10.47 -2.93 7.10
CA ILE A 94 9.97 -3.92 6.15
C ILE A 94 9.78 -3.30 4.77
N LEU A 95 9.16 -2.12 4.69
CA LEU A 95 8.98 -1.39 3.43
C LEU A 95 10.33 -1.01 2.79
N LEU A 96 11.33 -0.70 3.62
CA LEU A 96 12.69 -0.44 3.15
C LEU A 96 13.34 -1.70 2.57
N ILE A 97 13.23 -2.84 3.25
CA ILE A 97 13.75 -4.13 2.76
C ILE A 97 13.09 -4.51 1.44
N LEU A 98 11.79 -4.26 1.29
CA LEU A 98 11.01 -4.57 0.09
C LEU A 98 11.05 -3.47 -0.97
N HIS A 99 11.86 -2.42 -0.81
CA HIS A 99 11.80 -1.23 -1.67
C HIS A 99 12.01 -1.54 -3.15
N GLU A 100 12.95 -2.42 -3.48
CA GLU A 100 13.20 -2.86 -4.86
C GLU A 100 12.02 -3.62 -5.46
N ASP A 101 11.42 -4.53 -4.67
CA ASP A 101 10.22 -5.28 -5.08
C ASP A 101 9.01 -4.38 -5.30
N LEU A 102 8.81 -3.39 -4.44
CA LEU A 102 7.74 -2.41 -4.58
C LEU A 102 7.94 -1.48 -5.78
N THR A 103 9.21 -1.17 -6.12
CA THR A 103 9.53 -0.29 -7.24
C THR A 103 9.34 -1.00 -8.58
N SER A 104 9.82 -2.24 -8.70
CA SER A 104 9.68 -3.06 -9.92
C SER A 104 8.22 -3.36 -10.27
N LEU A 105 7.34 -3.51 -9.27
CA LEU A 105 5.90 -3.62 -9.52
C LEU A 105 5.32 -2.40 -10.23
N GLY A 106 5.86 -1.21 -9.97
CA GLY A 106 5.36 0.05 -10.52
C GLY A 106 5.53 0.19 -12.04
N GLU A 107 6.41 -0.59 -12.66
CA GLU A 107 6.64 -0.54 -14.11
C GLU A 107 5.53 -1.23 -14.91
N ASP A 108 4.94 -2.30 -14.34
CA ASP A 108 3.83 -3.05 -14.94
C ASP A 108 2.45 -2.46 -14.60
N MET A 109 2.43 -1.57 -13.61
CA MET A 109 1.22 -0.92 -13.12
C MET A 109 0.96 0.28 -14.00
N ASP A 110 -0.13 0.28 -14.77
CA ASP A 110 -0.70 1.52 -15.27
C ASP A 110 -1.46 2.14 -14.08
N PRO A 111 -0.84 3.05 -13.29
CA PRO A 111 -1.47 3.51 -12.06
C PRO A 111 -2.79 4.17 -12.48
N PRO A 112 -3.92 3.75 -11.88
CA PRO A 112 -5.19 4.31 -12.27
C PRO A 112 -5.13 5.82 -12.02
N GLY A 113 -5.28 6.58 -13.11
CA GLY A 113 -4.84 7.97 -13.17
C GLY A 113 -5.27 8.75 -11.94
N LEU A 114 -4.29 9.42 -11.29
CA LEU A 114 -4.55 10.25 -10.12
C LEU A 114 -5.75 11.17 -10.40
N PRO A 115 -6.68 11.35 -9.44
CA PRO A 115 -7.77 12.28 -9.62
C PRO A 115 -7.25 13.69 -9.97
N ASP A 116 -8.01 14.45 -10.75
CA ASP A 116 -7.51 15.72 -11.31
C ASP A 116 -7.12 16.77 -10.26
N HIS A 117 -7.77 16.75 -9.09
CA HIS A 117 -7.38 17.59 -7.96
C HIS A 117 -5.98 17.23 -7.41
N VAL A 118 -5.64 15.95 -7.40
CA VAL A 118 -4.32 15.45 -6.98
C VAL A 118 -3.25 15.78 -8.01
N LYS A 119 -3.58 15.66 -9.32
CA LYS A 119 -2.69 16.12 -10.39
C LYS A 119 -2.35 17.60 -10.24
N THR A 120 -3.36 18.42 -9.96
CA THR A 120 -3.19 19.86 -9.73
C THR A 120 -2.32 20.16 -8.51
N GLU A 121 -2.53 19.45 -7.38
CA GLU A 121 -1.66 19.56 -6.19
C GLU A 121 -0.21 19.15 -6.47
N ARG A 122 -0.02 18.05 -7.23
CA ARG A 122 1.30 17.56 -7.64
C ARG A 122 2.02 18.58 -8.53
N ASP A 123 1.33 19.09 -9.54
CA ASP A 123 1.90 20.05 -10.50
C ASP A 123 2.24 21.37 -9.77
N TYR A 124 1.38 21.83 -8.84
CA TYR A 124 1.68 22.95 -7.95
C TYR A 124 2.94 22.72 -7.09
N ALA A 125 3.10 21.51 -6.52
CA ALA A 125 4.27 21.15 -5.72
C ALA A 125 5.57 21.12 -6.54
N ILE A 126 5.52 20.61 -7.78
CA ILE A 126 6.64 20.62 -8.73
C ILE A 126 7.04 22.05 -9.09
N HIS A 127 6.08 22.89 -9.48
CA HIS A 127 6.34 24.28 -9.87
C HIS A 127 6.94 25.13 -8.76
N LYS A 128 6.64 24.82 -7.50
CA LYS A 128 7.16 25.56 -6.35
C LYS A 128 8.58 25.12 -5.94
N ASN A 129 9.22 24.19 -6.68
CA ASN A 129 10.50 23.58 -6.29
C ASN A 129 10.48 23.20 -4.80
N VAL A 130 9.39 22.54 -4.38
CA VAL A 130 9.28 21.94 -3.06
C VAL A 130 9.63 20.48 -3.27
N PRO A 131 10.92 20.11 -3.41
CA PRO A 131 11.28 18.71 -3.52
C PRO A 131 10.87 18.09 -2.21
N TYR A 132 9.74 17.37 -2.18
CA TYR A 132 9.39 16.41 -1.13
C TYR A 132 9.80 16.92 0.26
N ARG A 133 9.43 18.15 0.64
CA ARG A 133 10.11 18.84 1.76
C ARG A 133 9.90 18.03 3.02
N THR A 134 11.02 17.41 3.42
CA THR A 134 11.23 16.31 4.35
C THR A 134 10.51 15.05 3.90
N GLY A 135 11.27 14.00 3.53
CA GLY A 135 10.74 12.71 3.05
C GLY A 135 9.47 12.30 3.80
N LEU A 136 8.48 11.83 3.06
CA LEU A 136 7.24 11.32 3.64
C LEU A 136 7.59 10.48 4.87
N ILE A 137 6.93 10.76 5.99
CA ILE A 137 7.07 9.92 7.18
C ILE A 137 6.80 8.49 6.70
N PRO A 138 7.67 7.51 7.02
CA PRO A 138 7.45 6.14 6.56
C PRO A 138 6.04 5.69 6.89
N CYS A 139 5.39 4.97 5.96
CA CYS A 139 4.08 4.40 6.22
C CYS A 139 4.14 3.59 7.52
N THR A 140 3.09 3.72 8.31
CA THR A 140 2.95 3.00 9.58
C THR A 140 1.98 1.83 9.43
N GLU A 141 2.12 0.77 10.23
CA GLU A 141 1.29 -0.44 10.06
C GLU A 141 -0.20 -0.18 10.28
N ASP A 142 -0.55 0.80 11.11
CA ASP A 142 -1.94 1.25 11.33
C ASP A 142 -2.58 1.91 10.12
N GLU A 143 -1.77 2.32 9.14
CA GLU A 143 -2.25 2.79 7.84
C GLU A 143 -2.58 1.63 6.90
N TRP A 144 -1.99 0.45 7.12
CA TRP A 144 -2.19 -0.74 6.29
C TRP A 144 -3.32 -1.60 6.82
N ASP A 145 -4.54 -1.28 6.40
CA ASP A 145 -5.68 -2.15 6.60
C ASP A 145 -5.69 -3.27 5.54
N HIS A 146 -5.03 -4.39 5.88
CA HIS A 146 -4.94 -5.57 5.00
C HIS A 146 -6.32 -6.19 4.65
N THR A 147 -7.37 -5.87 5.43
CA THR A 147 -8.72 -6.37 5.14
C THR A 147 -9.34 -5.69 3.92
N LEU A 148 -8.91 -4.46 3.60
CA LEU A 148 -9.37 -3.74 2.39
C LEU A 148 -9.05 -4.55 1.13
N CYS A 149 -7.84 -5.09 1.06
CA CYS A 149 -7.42 -5.96 -0.04
C CYS A 149 -8.25 -7.25 -0.06
N GLU A 150 -8.43 -7.92 1.07
CA GLU A 150 -9.21 -9.16 1.17
C GLU A 150 -10.67 -8.98 0.73
N ILE A 151 -11.30 -7.86 1.10
CA ILE A 151 -12.68 -7.53 0.69
C ILE A 151 -12.75 -7.30 -0.82
N VAL A 152 -11.79 -6.56 -1.40
CA VAL A 152 -11.75 -6.31 -2.86
C VAL A 152 -11.52 -7.60 -3.64
N GLN A 153 -10.82 -8.57 -3.06
CA GLN A 153 -10.65 -9.91 -3.63
C GLN A 153 -11.82 -10.85 -3.39
N GLY A 154 -12.86 -10.42 -2.67
CA GLY A 154 -13.99 -11.27 -2.28
C GLY A 154 -13.62 -12.39 -1.30
N LEU A 155 -12.46 -12.30 -0.65
CA LEU A 155 -12.00 -13.27 0.36
C LEU A 155 -12.65 -13.04 1.72
N ARG A 156 -13.13 -11.82 1.96
CA ARG A 156 -13.80 -11.41 3.19
C ARG A 156 -15.09 -10.66 2.87
N ILE A 157 -16.15 -10.94 3.62
CA ILE A 157 -17.40 -10.19 3.57
C ILE A 157 -17.19 -8.89 4.38
N PRO A 158 -17.55 -7.71 3.85
CA PRO A 158 -17.51 -6.48 4.65
C PRO A 158 -18.48 -6.60 5.83
N GLU A 159 -18.00 -6.31 7.04
CA GLU A 159 -18.81 -6.22 8.27
C GLU A 159 -19.72 -4.99 8.27
#